data_AF-A0AA43F0H6-F1
#
_entry.id   AF-A0AA43F0H6-F1
#
_cell.length_a   1.000
_cell.length_b   1.000
_cell.length_c   1.000
_cell.angle_alpha   90.00
_cell.angle_beta   90.00
_cell.angle_gamma   90.00
#
_symmetry.space_group_name_H-M   'P 1'
#
loop_
_entity.id
_entity.type
_entity.pdbx_description
1 polymer ?
#
loop_
_entity_poly.entity_id
_entity_poly.type
_entity_poly.pdbx_seq_one_letter_code
_entity_poly.pdbx_strand_id
1 'polypeptide(L)'
;MRGRTGVWLALLAAPVLAYAAFGHWLTTARGREALGALAPYLPWLYLLQHVAMFVALAAWFAASLRPGREAQVTRFARAVNGTLSPRALAYTRRVTLAWALFCAAMAALSVLLYVAAPLSAWSLFANVLTLPLVGAMFVAEYVVRLRACPEQARGGFASGVLRSMRAYWDSIARSPAGPR
;
A
#
# COMPACT_ATOMS: atom_id res chain seq x y z
N MET A 1 5.62 39.90 -6.42
CA MET A 1 4.72 38.71 -6.41
C MET A 1 4.54 38.00 -7.78
N ARG A 2 5.07 38.51 -8.91
CA ARG A 2 4.98 37.87 -10.25
C ARG A 2 5.88 36.65 -10.50
N GLY A 3 6.94 36.43 -9.71
CA GLY A 3 7.91 35.34 -9.97
C GLY A 3 7.43 33.93 -9.57
N ARG A 4 6.44 33.83 -8.69
CA ARG A 4 6.02 32.55 -8.11
C ARG A 4 5.00 31.81 -8.99
N THR A 5 4.19 32.54 -9.75
CA THR A 5 3.19 31.99 -10.68
C THR A 5 3.82 31.34 -11.92
N GLY A 6 4.94 31.87 -12.43
CA GLY A 6 5.67 31.26 -13.54
C GLY A 6 6.29 29.90 -13.20
N VAL A 7 6.75 29.72 -11.96
CA VAL A 7 7.33 28.45 -11.48
C VAL A 7 6.25 27.37 -11.36
N TRP A 8 5.07 27.67 -10.83
CA TRP A 8 3.97 26.70 -10.74
C TRP A 8 3.42 26.30 -12.11
N LEU A 9 3.34 27.23 -13.07
CA LEU A 9 2.93 26.92 -14.43
C LEU A 9 3.98 26.05 -15.16
N ALA A 10 5.27 26.31 -14.96
CA ALA A 10 6.35 25.48 -15.52
C ALA A 10 6.36 24.07 -14.92
N LEU A 11 6.13 23.92 -13.61
CA LEU A 11 6.06 22.63 -12.92
C LEU A 11 4.86 21.77 -13.39
N LEU A 12 3.76 22.39 -13.80
CA LEU A 12 2.59 21.69 -14.35
C LEU A 12 2.72 21.40 -15.85
N ALA A 13 3.35 22.30 -16.62
CA ALA A 13 3.51 22.14 -18.06
C ALA A 13 4.62 21.15 -18.44
N ALA A 14 5.72 21.10 -17.69
CA ALA A 14 6.85 20.22 -17.97
C ALA A 14 6.49 18.72 -18.10
N PRO A 15 5.72 18.09 -17.19
CA PRO A 15 5.34 16.69 -17.32
C PRO A 15 4.38 16.43 -18.50
N VAL A 16 3.49 17.39 -18.81
CA VAL A 16 2.58 17.30 -19.95
C VAL A 16 3.35 17.35 -21.28
N LEU A 17 4.30 18.29 -21.38
CA LEU A 17 5.16 18.42 -22.56
C LEU A 17 6.10 17.21 -22.70
N ALA A 18 6.66 16.70 -21.61
CA ALA A 18 7.47 15.49 -21.62
C ALA A 18 6.67 14.26 -22.08
N TYR A 19 5.42 14.13 -21.61
CA TYR A 19 4.53 13.06 -22.03
C TYR A 19 4.17 13.16 -23.51
N ALA A 20 3.84 14.35 -24.00
CA ALA A 20 3.55 14.60 -25.42
C ALA A 20 4.77 14.35 -26.31
N ALA A 21 5.96 14.80 -25.89
CA ALA A 21 7.22 14.55 -26.59
C ALA A 21 7.58 13.05 -26.63
N PHE A 22 7.38 12.32 -25.54
CA PHE A 22 7.56 10.87 -25.50
C PHE A 22 6.57 10.15 -26.41
N GLY A 23 5.29 10.53 -26.38
CA GLY A 23 4.26 10.01 -27.28
C GLY A 23 4.60 10.25 -28.76
N HIS A 24 5.06 11.47 -29.09
CA HIS A 24 5.54 11.77 -30.44
C HIS A 24 6.77 10.94 -30.83
N TRP A 25 7.76 10.83 -29.94
CA TRP A 25 8.96 10.02 -30.18
C TRP A 25 8.63 8.55 -30.47
N LEU A 26 7.64 7.97 -29.79
CA LEU A 26 7.16 6.60 -30.05
C LEU A 26 6.61 6.40 -31.47
N THR A 27 6.15 7.46 -32.15
CA THR A 27 5.69 7.36 -33.55
C THR A 27 6.86 7.26 -34.54
N THR A 28 8.08 7.63 -34.13
CA THR A 28 9.28 7.54 -34.96
C THR A 28 9.79 6.11 -35.06
N ALA A 29 10.52 5.79 -36.15
CA ALA A 29 11.13 4.48 -36.32
C ALA A 29 12.12 4.14 -35.20
N ARG A 30 12.93 5.13 -34.78
CA ARG A 30 13.88 4.99 -33.66
C ARG A 30 13.18 4.69 -32.34
N GLY A 31 12.04 5.33 -32.08
CA GLY A 31 11.25 5.07 -30.88
C GLY A 31 10.71 3.65 -30.83
N ARG A 32 10.16 3.15 -31.94
CA ARG A 32 9.66 1.77 -32.03
C ARG A 32 10.77 0.73 -31.95
N GLU A 33 11.92 0.98 -32.57
CA GLU A 33 13.07 0.08 -32.51
C GLU A 33 13.62 -0.04 -31.08
N ALA A 34 13.79 1.10 -30.39
CA ALA A 34 14.19 1.12 -29.00
C ALA A 34 13.19 0.39 -28.09
N LEU A 35 11.88 0.59 -28.30
CA LEU A 35 10.84 -0.14 -27.56
C LEU A 35 10.89 -1.65 -27.83
N GLY A 36 11.07 -2.04 -29.10
CA GLY A 36 11.23 -3.43 -29.51
C GLY A 36 12.44 -4.10 -28.86
N ALA A 37 13.56 -3.36 -28.76
CA ALA A 37 14.76 -3.83 -28.07
C ALA A 37 14.54 -4.04 -26.56
N LEU A 38 13.63 -3.27 -25.94
CA LEU A 38 13.29 -3.39 -24.52
C LEU A 38 12.21 -4.45 -24.23
N ALA A 39 11.36 -4.77 -25.21
CA ALA A 39 10.20 -5.64 -25.04
C ALA A 39 10.51 -6.99 -24.36
N PRO A 40 11.62 -7.70 -24.66
CA PRO A 40 11.95 -8.97 -24.00
C PRO A 40 12.27 -8.83 -22.50
N TYR A 41 12.69 -7.65 -22.04
CA TYR A 41 13.07 -7.39 -20.65
C TYR A 41 11.88 -6.94 -19.79
N LEU A 42 10.79 -6.46 -20.41
CA LEU A 42 9.63 -5.95 -19.67
C LEU A 42 9.04 -7.00 -18.70
N PRO A 43 8.79 -8.26 -19.08
CA PRO A 43 8.24 -9.25 -18.16
C PRO A 43 9.12 -9.46 -16.91
N TRP A 44 10.45 -9.48 -17.08
CA TRP A 44 11.40 -9.60 -15.98
C TRP A 44 11.39 -8.39 -15.06
N LEU A 45 11.29 -7.18 -15.61
CA LEU A 45 11.19 -5.95 -14.83
C LEU A 45 9.90 -5.91 -14.00
N TYR A 46 8.76 -6.29 -14.59
CA TYR A 46 7.49 -6.35 -13.87
C TYR A 46 7.48 -7.45 -12.80
N LEU A 47 8.07 -8.62 -13.08
CA LEU A 47 8.28 -9.66 -12.07
C LEU A 47 9.11 -9.15 -10.91
N LEU A 48 10.28 -8.56 -11.20
CA LEU A 48 11.18 -8.06 -10.19
C LEU A 48 10.51 -7.00 -9.33
N GLN A 49 9.78 -6.06 -9.93
CA GLN A 49 9.01 -5.04 -9.21
C GLN A 49 7.98 -5.67 -8.27
N HIS A 50 7.18 -6.62 -8.78
CA HIS A 50 6.11 -7.26 -8.00
C HIS A 50 6.69 -8.06 -6.83
N VAL A 51 7.69 -8.91 -7.09
CA VAL A 51 8.35 -9.74 -6.08
C VAL A 51 9.10 -8.87 -5.07
N ALA A 52 9.88 -7.89 -5.52
CA ALA A 52 10.65 -7.02 -4.63
C ALA A 52 9.75 -6.25 -3.66
N MET A 53 8.60 -5.75 -4.12
CA MET A 53 7.63 -5.08 -3.27
C MET A 53 7.13 -6.01 -2.15
N PHE A 54 6.69 -7.22 -2.49
CA PHE A 54 6.17 -8.17 -1.51
C PHE A 54 7.24 -8.73 -0.58
N VAL A 55 8.45 -8.97 -1.08
CA VAL A 55 9.61 -9.38 -0.25
C VAL A 55 9.99 -8.27 0.72
N ALA A 56 10.07 -7.01 0.27
CA ALA A 56 10.37 -5.88 1.13
C ALA A 56 9.31 -5.73 2.23
N LEU A 57 8.03 -5.87 1.88
CA LEU A 57 6.93 -5.79 2.84
C LEU A 57 6.96 -6.96 3.85
N ALA A 58 7.18 -8.18 3.37
CA ALA A 58 7.35 -9.36 4.22
C ALA A 58 8.52 -9.19 5.19
N ALA A 59 9.67 -8.72 4.70
CA ALA A 59 10.85 -8.46 5.50
C ALA A 59 10.60 -7.37 6.55
N TRP A 60 9.88 -6.30 6.19
CA TRP A 60 9.54 -5.21 7.11
C TRP A 60 8.61 -5.67 8.25
N PHE A 61 7.60 -6.49 7.94
CA PHE A 61 6.75 -7.11 8.96
C PHE A 61 7.54 -8.13 9.82
N ALA A 62 8.28 -9.05 9.18
CA ALA A 62 9.06 -10.07 9.88
C ALA A 62 10.14 -9.48 10.79
N ALA A 63 10.84 -8.43 10.34
CA ALA A 63 11.84 -7.74 11.14
C ALA A 63 11.27 -7.10 12.41
N SER A 64 9.98 -6.71 12.40
CA SER A 64 9.28 -6.18 13.57
C SER A 64 8.90 -7.26 14.60
N LEU A 65 8.92 -8.53 14.20
CA LEU A 65 8.64 -9.67 15.08
C LEU A 65 9.88 -10.14 15.87
N ARG A 66 11.05 -9.54 15.69
CA ARG A 66 12.23 -9.91 16.48
C ARG A 66 12.02 -9.63 17.98
N PRO A 67 12.64 -10.42 18.89
CA PRO A 67 12.60 -10.13 20.32
C PRO A 67 13.04 -8.69 20.62
N GLY A 68 12.40 -8.03 21.59
CA GLY A 68 12.68 -6.64 21.96
C GLY A 68 12.19 -5.58 20.96
N ARG A 69 11.59 -5.98 19.82
CA ARG A 69 10.95 -5.06 18.88
C ARG A 69 9.43 -5.12 18.99
N GLU A 70 8.82 -3.98 18.70
CA GLU A 70 7.39 -3.88 18.58
C GLU A 70 6.92 -4.28 17.18
N ALA A 71 5.89 -5.14 17.12
CA ALA A 71 5.31 -5.59 15.86
C ALA A 71 4.58 -4.44 15.14
N GLN A 72 4.67 -4.36 13.81
CA GLN A 72 4.14 -3.18 13.07
C GLN A 72 2.65 -2.94 13.31
N VAL A 73 1.83 -4.00 13.35
CA VAL A 73 0.39 -3.85 13.60
C VAL A 73 0.13 -3.36 15.03
N THR A 74 0.97 -3.74 15.99
CA THR A 74 0.90 -3.21 17.37
C THR A 74 1.18 -1.72 17.38
N ARG A 75 2.21 -1.27 16.66
CA ARG A 75 2.57 0.14 16.53
C ARG A 75 1.43 0.97 15.93
N PHE A 76 0.77 0.46 14.88
CA PHE A 76 -0.42 1.11 14.31
C PHE A 76 -1.61 1.12 15.28
N ALA A 77 -1.87 -0.01 15.94
CA ALA A 77 -2.97 -0.10 16.90
C ALA A 77 -2.77 0.84 18.09
N ARG A 78 -1.53 1.02 18.56
CA ARG A 78 -1.18 1.96 19.63
C ARG A 78 -1.32 3.41 19.19
N ALA A 79 -0.92 3.74 17.96
CA ALA A 79 -1.09 5.08 17.42
C ALA A 79 -2.56 5.53 17.35
N VAL A 80 -3.49 4.57 17.16
CA VAL A 80 -4.94 4.84 17.08
C VAL A 80 -5.63 4.75 18.44
N ASN A 81 -5.32 3.73 19.24
CA ASN A 81 -6.07 3.41 20.47
C ASN A 81 -5.34 3.78 21.77
N GLY A 82 -4.12 4.29 21.69
CA GLY A 82 -3.29 4.53 22.87
C GLY A 82 -2.85 3.22 23.52
N THR A 83 -3.08 3.07 24.82
CA THR A 83 -2.63 1.90 25.58
C THR A 83 -3.34 0.62 25.12
N LEU A 84 -2.58 -0.47 24.97
CA LEU A 84 -3.08 -1.76 24.52
C LEU A 84 -3.02 -2.78 25.66
N SER A 85 -4.07 -3.58 25.81
CA SER A 85 -4.08 -4.68 26.77
C SER A 85 -3.07 -5.79 26.38
N PRO A 86 -2.59 -6.61 27.32
CA PRO A 86 -1.69 -7.73 27.01
C PRO A 86 -2.24 -8.68 25.94
N ARG A 87 -3.57 -8.90 25.94
CA ARG A 87 -4.26 -9.68 24.91
C ARG A 87 -4.19 -9.02 23.53
N ALA A 88 -4.38 -7.70 23.45
CA ALA A 88 -4.26 -6.95 22.21
C ALA A 88 -2.82 -6.94 21.67
N LEU A 89 -1.81 -6.89 22.54
CA LEU A 89 -0.40 -7.02 22.16
C LEU A 89 -0.12 -8.39 21.52
N ALA A 90 -0.55 -9.48 22.15
CA ALA A 90 -0.39 -10.82 21.60
C ALA A 90 -1.14 -11.02 20.27
N TYR A 91 -2.36 -10.49 20.17
CA TYR A 91 -3.17 -10.53 18.95
C TYR A 91 -2.50 -9.79 17.79
N THR A 92 -2.14 -8.52 17.98
CA THR A 92 -1.53 -7.69 16.93
C THR A 92 -0.18 -8.23 16.46
N ARG A 93 0.58 -8.89 17.35
CA ARG A 93 1.79 -9.64 16.97
C ARG A 93 1.48 -10.84 16.06
N ARG A 94 0.43 -11.63 16.34
CA ARG A 94 -0.02 -12.72 15.46
C ARG A 94 -0.51 -12.20 14.10
N VAL A 95 -1.22 -11.06 14.08
CA VAL A 95 -1.65 -10.41 12.83
C VAL A 95 -0.45 -9.93 12.02
N THR A 96 0.58 -9.38 12.67
CA THR A 96 1.84 -8.99 12.02
C THR A 96 2.52 -10.21 11.37
N LEU A 97 2.53 -11.37 12.05
CA LEU A 97 3.02 -12.62 11.46
C LEU A 97 2.19 -13.06 10.25
N ALA A 98 0.86 -12.98 10.34
CA ALA A 98 -0.02 -13.32 9.22
C ALA A 98 0.25 -12.43 7.99
N TRP A 99 0.48 -11.12 8.18
CA TRP A 99 0.89 -10.22 7.11
C TRP A 99 2.24 -10.58 6.51
N ALA A 100 3.24 -10.91 7.34
CA ALA A 100 4.55 -11.34 6.86
C ALA A 100 4.44 -12.60 5.98
N LEU A 101 3.69 -13.61 6.45
CA LEU A 101 3.48 -14.86 5.72
C LEU A 101 2.67 -14.66 4.43
N PHE A 102 1.62 -13.84 4.47
CA PHE A 102 0.84 -13.48 3.28
C PHE A 102 1.71 -12.82 2.22
N CYS A 103 2.53 -11.83 2.60
CA CYS A 103 3.42 -11.15 1.65
C CYS A 103 4.48 -12.11 1.08
N ALA A 104 5.05 -12.98 1.91
CA ALA A 104 5.97 -14.00 1.44
C ALA A 104 5.31 -14.98 0.46
N ALA A 105 4.08 -15.40 0.75
CA ALA A 105 3.30 -16.27 -0.14
C ALA A 105 2.96 -15.59 -1.47
N MET A 106 2.62 -14.29 -1.47
CA MET A 106 2.39 -13.51 -2.69
C MET A 106 3.65 -13.44 -3.56
N ALA A 107 4.81 -13.20 -2.97
CA ALA A 107 6.09 -13.20 -3.68
C ALA A 107 6.41 -14.60 -4.27
N ALA A 108 6.29 -15.65 -3.45
CA ALA A 108 6.55 -17.02 -3.88
C ALA A 108 5.61 -17.46 -5.01
N LEU A 109 4.32 -17.16 -4.89
CA LEU A 109 3.31 -17.48 -5.90
C LEU A 109 3.55 -16.69 -7.20
N SER A 110 4.00 -15.44 -7.12
CA SER A 110 4.39 -14.64 -8.29
C SER A 110 5.53 -15.31 -9.07
N VAL A 111 6.61 -15.71 -8.37
CA VAL A 111 7.73 -16.44 -8.99
C VAL A 111 7.27 -17.77 -9.57
N LEU A 112 6.46 -18.54 -8.83
CA LEU A 112 5.95 -19.83 -9.27
C LEU A 112 5.12 -19.70 -10.55
N LEU A 113 4.16 -18.77 -10.59
CA LEU A 113 3.32 -18.55 -11.76
C LEU A 113 4.13 -18.03 -12.96
N TYR A 114 5.15 -17.20 -12.72
CA TYR A 114 5.99 -16.71 -13.80
C TYR A 114 6.80 -17.82 -14.47
N VAL A 115 7.31 -18.79 -13.69
CA VAL A 115 8.14 -19.88 -14.19
C VAL A 115 7.32 -21.05 -14.72
N ALA A 116 6.17 -21.35 -14.11
CA ALA A 116 5.41 -22.58 -14.36
C ALA A 116 4.10 -22.38 -15.13
N ALA A 117 3.65 -21.15 -15.37
CA ALA A 117 2.38 -20.86 -16.04
C ALA A 117 2.55 -19.89 -17.22
N PRO A 118 1.56 -19.81 -18.14
CA PRO A 118 1.57 -18.81 -19.20
C PRO A 118 1.66 -17.38 -18.64
N LEU A 119 2.36 -16.50 -19.35
CA LEU A 119 2.55 -15.10 -18.94
C LEU A 119 1.22 -14.37 -18.67
N SER A 120 0.14 -14.74 -19.36
CA SER A 120 -1.20 -14.20 -19.13
C SER A 120 -1.76 -14.55 -17.74
N ALA A 121 -1.53 -15.78 -17.26
CA ALA A 121 -1.97 -16.22 -15.94
C ALA A 121 -1.18 -15.51 -14.84
N TRP A 122 0.14 -15.39 -15.00
CA TRP A 122 0.97 -14.58 -14.10
C TRP A 122 0.53 -13.11 -14.10
N SER A 123 0.26 -12.52 -15.27
CA SER A 123 -0.17 -11.12 -15.37
C SER A 123 -1.53 -10.89 -14.71
N LEU A 124 -2.49 -11.80 -14.88
CA LEU A 124 -3.77 -11.75 -14.18
C LEU A 124 -3.56 -11.75 -12.66
N PHE A 125 -2.69 -12.62 -12.16
CA PHE A 125 -2.37 -12.68 -10.74
C PHE A 125 -1.73 -11.35 -10.26
N ALA A 126 -0.65 -10.93 -10.92
CA ALA A 126 0.14 -9.78 -10.49
C ALA A 126 -0.64 -8.47 -10.56
N ASN A 127 -1.43 -8.25 -11.61
CA ASN A 127 -2.06 -6.96 -11.89
C ASN A 127 -3.53 -6.89 -11.47
N VAL A 128 -4.26 -8.01 -11.51
CA VAL A 128 -5.71 -8.02 -11.21
C VAL A 128 -5.98 -8.63 -9.85
N LEU A 129 -5.45 -9.82 -9.54
CA LEU A 129 -5.79 -10.54 -8.30
C LEU A 129 -5.06 -10.02 -7.06
N THR A 130 -3.92 -9.37 -7.21
CA THR A 130 -3.17 -8.78 -6.08
C THR A 130 -4.06 -7.90 -5.20
N LEU A 131 -4.82 -6.97 -5.80
CA LEU A 131 -5.65 -6.02 -5.04
C LEU A 131 -6.80 -6.71 -4.29
N PRO A 132 -7.63 -7.56 -4.92
CA PRO A 132 -8.62 -8.39 -4.23
C PRO A 132 -8.03 -9.25 -3.11
N LEU A 133 -6.87 -9.88 -3.31
CA LEU A 133 -6.23 -10.72 -2.30
C LEU A 133 -5.77 -9.91 -1.08
N VAL A 134 -5.18 -8.73 -1.30
CA VAL A 134 -4.84 -7.80 -0.22
C VAL A 134 -6.10 -7.32 0.50
N GLY A 135 -7.17 -6.99 -0.24
CA GLY A 135 -8.46 -6.63 0.35
C GLY A 135 -9.05 -7.75 1.19
N ALA A 136 -9.01 -8.99 0.69
CA ALA A 136 -9.47 -10.18 1.41
C ALA A 136 -8.66 -10.41 2.70
N MET A 137 -7.35 -10.16 2.69
CA MET A 137 -6.51 -10.22 3.89
C MET A 137 -6.94 -9.19 4.95
N PHE A 138 -7.26 -7.96 4.55
CA PHE A 138 -7.83 -6.96 5.46
C PHE A 138 -9.19 -7.36 6.02
N VAL A 139 -10.08 -7.90 5.18
CA VAL A 139 -11.39 -8.39 5.61
C VAL A 139 -11.24 -9.57 6.58
N ALA A 140 -10.35 -10.51 6.29
CA ALA A 140 -10.06 -11.64 7.17
C ALA A 140 -9.55 -11.16 8.54
N GLU A 141 -8.62 -10.20 8.58
CA GLU A 141 -8.16 -9.58 9.82
C GLU A 141 -9.31 -8.93 10.59
N TYR A 142 -10.19 -8.19 9.90
CA TYR A 142 -11.33 -7.54 10.52
C TYR A 142 -12.30 -8.56 11.14
N VAL A 143 -12.61 -9.64 10.43
CA VAL A 143 -13.48 -10.72 10.93
C VAL A 143 -12.85 -11.43 12.13
N VAL A 144 -11.55 -11.73 12.07
CA VAL A 144 -10.83 -12.35 13.19
C VAL A 144 -10.81 -11.40 14.40
N ARG A 145 -10.61 -10.10 14.20
CA ARG A 145 -10.66 -9.08 15.25
C ARG A 145 -12.01 -9.03 15.95
N LEU A 146 -13.11 -9.11 15.21
CA LEU A 146 -14.47 -9.16 15.76
C LEU A 146 -14.66 -10.35 16.72
N ARG A 147 -14.08 -11.51 16.40
CA ARG A 147 -14.19 -12.73 17.21
C ARG A 147 -13.20 -12.76 18.38
N ALA A 148 -11.96 -12.38 18.14
CA ALA A 148 -10.87 -12.56 19.11
C ALA A 148 -10.79 -11.45 20.17
N CYS A 149 -11.25 -10.23 19.83
CA CYS A 149 -11.18 -9.06 20.71
C CYS A 149 -12.39 -8.12 20.52
N PRO A 150 -13.61 -8.55 20.94
CA PRO A 150 -14.83 -7.76 20.76
C PRO A 150 -14.77 -6.38 21.42
N GLU A 151 -14.09 -6.26 22.57
CA GLU A 151 -14.00 -5.00 23.33
C GLU A 151 -13.29 -3.89 22.58
N GLN A 152 -12.20 -4.18 21.85
CA GLN A 152 -11.59 -3.19 20.95
C GLN A 152 -12.20 -3.19 19.54
N ALA A 153 -13.06 -4.16 19.19
CA ALA A 153 -13.88 -4.09 17.98
C ALA A 153 -15.04 -3.08 18.09
N ARG A 154 -15.58 -2.87 19.31
CA ARG A 154 -16.49 -1.74 19.62
C ARG A 154 -15.82 -0.37 19.44
N GLY A 155 -14.48 -0.34 19.39
CA GLY A 155 -13.66 0.80 19.00
C GLY A 155 -12.87 0.60 17.71
N GLY A 156 -13.35 -0.26 16.79
CA GLY A 156 -12.62 -0.62 15.56
C GLY A 156 -12.16 0.59 14.75
N PHE A 157 -11.10 0.41 13.94
CA PHE A 157 -10.45 1.47 13.14
C PHE A 157 -11.45 2.42 12.44
N ALA A 158 -12.51 1.88 11.83
CA ALA A 158 -13.57 2.69 11.24
C ALA A 158 -14.31 3.57 12.26
N SER A 159 -14.69 3.04 13.43
CA SER A 159 -15.31 3.83 14.52
C SER A 159 -14.34 4.80 15.20
N GLY A 160 -13.04 4.48 15.24
CA GLY A 160 -11.97 5.36 15.72
C GLY A 160 -11.74 6.52 14.78
N VAL A 161 -11.62 6.25 13.48
CA VAL A 161 -11.53 7.26 12.41
C VAL A 161 -12.80 8.09 12.34
N LEU A 162 -13.98 7.48 12.42
CA LEU A 162 -15.24 8.22 12.44
C LEU A 162 -15.41 9.07 13.72
N ARG A 163 -14.81 8.67 14.85
CA ARG A 163 -14.77 9.49 16.06
C ARG A 163 -13.77 10.62 15.97
N SER A 164 -12.57 10.39 15.43
CA SER A 164 -11.59 11.45 15.24
C SER A 164 -12.05 12.44 14.18
N MET A 165 -12.67 11.97 13.10
CA MET A 165 -13.33 12.82 12.11
C MET A 165 -14.48 13.61 12.74
N ARG A 166 -15.37 12.97 13.51
CA ARG A 166 -16.44 13.70 14.24
C ARG A 166 -15.86 14.74 15.19
N ALA A 167 -14.88 14.38 16.01
CA ALA A 167 -14.24 15.30 16.95
C ALA A 167 -13.55 16.48 16.23
N TYR A 168 -12.92 16.23 15.09
CA TYR A 168 -12.33 17.26 14.23
C TYR A 168 -13.40 18.19 13.65
N TRP A 169 -14.46 17.63 13.06
CA TRP A 169 -15.58 18.41 12.53
C TRP A 169 -16.28 19.24 13.61
N ASP A 170 -16.48 18.67 14.79
CA ASP A 170 -17.05 19.38 15.93
C ASP A 170 -16.11 20.50 16.42
N SER A 171 -14.78 20.36 16.28
CA SER A 171 -13.82 21.43 16.60
C SER A 171 -13.84 22.59 15.60
N ILE A 172 -14.09 22.30 14.32
CA ILE A 172 -14.30 23.31 13.28
C ILE A 172 -15.64 24.03 13.51
N ALA A 173 -16.70 23.27 13.78
CA ALA A 173 -18.03 23.83 14.03
C ALA A 173 -18.09 24.70 15.29
N ARG A 174 -17.25 24.39 16.30
CA ARG A 174 -17.10 25.18 17.53
C ARG A 174 -16.07 26.32 17.44
N SER A 175 -15.31 26.40 16.35
CA SER A 175 -14.45 27.57 16.12
C SER A 175 -15.37 28.76 15.83
N PRO A 176 -15.45 29.77 16.70
CA PRO A 176 -16.20 30.96 16.38
C PRO A 176 -15.50 31.56 15.17
N ALA A 177 -16.24 31.75 14.08
CA ALA A 177 -15.82 32.70 13.07
C ALA A 177 -15.81 34.09 13.74
N GLY A 178 -14.70 34.41 14.38
CA GLY A 178 -14.40 35.73 14.92
C GLY A 178 -13.51 36.44 13.92
N PRO A 179 -14.03 37.41 13.13
CA PRO A 179 -13.18 38.30 12.37
C PRO A 179 -12.40 39.17 13.35
N ARG A 180 -11.07 39.26 13.17
CA ARG A 180 -10.29 40.41 13.63
C ARG A 180 -10.21 41.43 12.51
#